data_AF-A0A372FQF4-F1
#
_entry.id   AF-A0A372FQF4-F1
#
_cell.length_a   1.000
_cell.length_b   1.000
_cell.length_c   1.000
_cell.angle_alpha   90.00
_cell.angle_beta   90.00
_cell.angle_gamma   90.00
#
_symmetry.space_group_name_H-M   'P 1'
#
loop_
_entity.id
_entity.type
_entity.pdbx_description
1 polymer ?
#
loop_
_entity_poly.entity_id
_entity_poly.type
_entity_poly.pdbx_seq_one_letter_code
_entity_poly.pdbx_strand_id
1 'polypeptide(L)'
;MVAAVTLLATAPAATWGGPFWWWLGSAGVGLAAAVAVAYAVGVLLPSRLTPFAAALITYLAATWNLGQYGTGYALFPFTVELILPFSTPHTPTMQGQMLWFTGVGVLALALVAVKVRSSARVVIPSFGAALALAVGGAAIVIGENGRYVDVNRHIVWSCSGSSPQVCVHPAFATSLNPINERAQAISRRLSSTPFSISRVEQRPRGVGGRPTPGAIAYALDAPSAEHYDRASVDIAVGALGVEACAQGPRRDRTAHSMAQLLVAWAAGDERLFTPRDAAHQEAKTRFFNSTPEAQRQWLTTHADAVRTCSLTPQSFT
;
A
#
# COMPACT_ATOMS: atom_id res chain seq x y z
N MET A 1 3.62 -17.97 23.02
CA MET A 1 4.67 -18.61 22.19
C MET A 1 4.61 -18.17 20.73
N VAL A 2 3.48 -18.28 20.01
CA VAL A 2 3.39 -17.88 18.59
C VAL A 2 3.76 -16.42 18.34
N ALA A 3 3.25 -15.48 19.14
CA ALA A 3 3.61 -14.05 19.01
C ALA A 3 5.10 -13.78 19.25
N ALA A 4 5.74 -14.52 20.17
CA ALA A 4 7.17 -14.39 20.41
C ALA A 4 8.00 -15.01 19.27
N VAL A 5 7.57 -16.14 18.72
CA VAL A 5 8.22 -16.81 17.58
C VAL A 5 8.09 -15.97 16.30
N THR A 6 6.93 -15.37 16.04
CA THR A 6 6.77 -14.48 14.88
C THR A 6 7.54 -13.18 15.05
N LEU A 7 7.50 -12.53 16.22
CA LEU A 7 8.29 -11.33 16.50
C LEU A 7 9.80 -11.58 16.41
N LEU A 8 10.29 -12.70 16.96
CA LEU A 8 11.72 -13.03 16.91
C LEU A 8 12.20 -13.43 15.52
N ALA A 9 11.34 -14.00 14.68
CA ALA A 9 11.67 -14.35 13.30
C ALA A 9 11.56 -13.16 12.34
N THR A 10 10.64 -12.22 12.57
CA THR A 10 10.48 -11.04 11.71
C THR A 10 11.35 -9.87 12.11
N ALA A 11 11.71 -9.72 13.40
CA ALA A 11 12.63 -8.69 13.88
C ALA A 11 14.00 -8.66 13.15
N PRO A 12 14.67 -9.80 12.86
CA PRO A 12 15.95 -9.78 12.14
C PRO A 12 15.79 -9.46 10.65
N ALA A 13 14.61 -9.67 10.06
CA ALA A 13 14.32 -9.35 8.66
C ALA A 13 13.70 -7.96 8.47
N ALA A 14 13.25 -7.31 9.55
CA ALA A 14 12.67 -5.98 9.52
C ALA A 14 13.78 -4.95 9.26
N THR A 15 13.87 -4.50 8.01
CA THR A 15 14.81 -3.46 7.58
C THR A 15 14.33 -2.05 7.93
N TRP A 16 13.04 -1.89 8.24
CA TRP A 16 12.43 -0.62 8.61
C TRP A 16 11.09 -0.80 9.34
N GLY A 17 10.77 0.17 10.21
CA GLY A 17 9.59 0.13 11.08
C GLY A 17 9.89 -0.55 12.42
N GLY A 18 9.48 0.09 13.52
CA GLY A 18 9.58 -0.49 14.86
C GLY A 18 8.38 -1.35 15.23
N PRO A 19 8.42 -2.09 16.34
CA PRO A 19 7.23 -2.74 16.86
C PRO A 19 6.18 -1.69 17.21
N PHE A 20 5.02 -1.76 16.57
CA PHE A 20 3.89 -0.91 16.91
C PHE A 20 3.18 -1.49 18.13
N TRP A 21 3.45 -0.93 19.30
CA TRP A 21 2.96 -1.44 20.59
C TRP A 21 1.45 -1.54 20.67
N TRP A 22 0.71 -0.59 20.09
CA TRP A 22 -0.76 -0.66 20.05
C TRP A 22 -1.27 -1.86 19.26
N TRP A 23 -0.54 -2.25 18.21
CA TRP A 23 -0.91 -3.39 17.39
C TRP A 23 -0.59 -4.71 18.09
N LEU A 24 0.57 -4.79 18.74
CA LEU A 24 0.93 -5.95 19.57
C LEU A 24 0.00 -6.08 20.78
N GLY A 25 -0.38 -4.95 21.40
CA GLY A 25 -1.34 -4.89 22.49
C GLY A 25 -2.71 -5.37 22.05
N SER A 26 -3.25 -4.87 20.93
CA SER A 26 -4.56 -5.29 20.42
C SER A 26 -4.57 -6.76 20.02
N ALA A 27 -3.53 -7.24 19.34
CA ALA A 27 -3.39 -8.66 18.99
C ALA A 27 -3.28 -9.55 20.24
N GLY A 28 -2.51 -9.13 21.24
CA GLY A 28 -2.37 -9.86 22.51
C GLY A 28 -3.69 -9.95 23.28
N VAL A 29 -4.44 -8.85 23.37
CA VAL A 29 -5.76 -8.82 24.01
C VAL A 29 -6.78 -9.65 23.21
N GLY A 30 -6.76 -9.55 21.88
CA GLY A 30 -7.60 -10.38 21.00
C GLY A 30 -7.34 -11.88 21.21
N LEU A 31 -6.07 -12.28 21.30
CA LEU A 31 -5.70 -13.67 21.61
C LEU A 31 -6.18 -14.10 23.00
N ALA A 32 -6.01 -13.27 24.01
CA ALA A 32 -6.47 -13.56 25.37
C ALA A 32 -8.00 -13.72 25.42
N ALA A 33 -8.74 -12.86 24.71
CA ALA A 33 -10.18 -12.95 24.57
C ALA A 33 -10.60 -14.25 23.86
N ALA A 34 -9.92 -14.63 22.77
CA ALA A 34 -10.19 -15.88 22.07
C ALA A 34 -9.97 -17.11 22.96
N VAL A 35 -8.90 -17.12 23.76
CA VAL A 35 -8.65 -18.19 24.75
C VAL A 35 -9.73 -18.23 25.82
N ALA A 36 -10.14 -17.07 26.35
CA ALA A 36 -11.22 -16.98 27.34
C ALA A 36 -12.56 -17.49 26.78
N VAL A 37 -12.90 -17.13 25.54
CA VAL A 37 -14.10 -17.63 24.85
C VAL A 37 -14.02 -19.13 24.62
N ALA A 38 -12.89 -19.65 24.14
CA ALA A 38 -12.71 -21.09 23.92
C ALA A 38 -12.83 -21.89 25.22
N TYR A 39 -12.22 -21.38 26.31
CA TYR A 39 -12.36 -21.96 27.65
C TYR A 39 -13.82 -21.94 28.11
N ALA A 40 -14.51 -20.81 27.97
CA ALA A 40 -15.91 -20.68 28.34
C ALA A 40 -16.80 -21.64 27.55
N VAL A 41 -16.61 -21.78 26.24
CA VAL A 41 -17.33 -22.75 25.41
C VAL A 41 -17.07 -24.18 25.90
N GLY A 42 -15.82 -24.54 26.18
CA GLY A 42 -15.49 -25.88 26.70
C GLY A 42 -16.14 -26.18 28.06
N VAL A 43 -16.19 -25.19 28.94
CA VAL A 43 -16.81 -25.34 30.26
C VAL A 43 -18.34 -25.33 30.16
N LEU A 44 -18.94 -24.44 29.36
CA LEU A 44 -20.39 -24.27 29.25
C LEU A 44 -21.04 -25.40 28.45
N LEU A 45 -20.41 -25.85 27.38
CA LEU A 45 -20.88 -26.86 26.42
C LEU A 45 -19.93 -28.07 26.37
N PRO A 46 -19.82 -28.87 27.44
CA PRO A 46 -18.93 -30.02 27.46
C PRO A 46 -19.45 -31.14 26.56
N SER A 47 -18.86 -31.29 25.37
CA SER A 47 -19.13 -32.39 24.44
C SER A 47 -17.85 -32.84 23.76
N ARG A 48 -17.78 -34.11 23.38
CA ARG A 48 -16.66 -34.66 22.59
C ARG A 48 -16.56 -34.00 21.21
N LEU A 49 -17.67 -33.42 20.71
CA LEU A 49 -17.73 -32.75 19.41
C LEU A 49 -17.43 -31.24 19.49
N THR A 50 -17.42 -30.64 20.68
CA THR A 50 -17.14 -29.22 20.89
C THR A 50 -15.84 -28.74 20.23
N PRO A 51 -14.68 -29.43 20.33
CA PRO A 51 -13.46 -28.96 19.66
C PRO A 51 -13.58 -28.96 18.14
N PHE A 52 -14.23 -29.96 17.55
CA PHE A 52 -14.45 -30.04 16.10
C PHE A 52 -15.39 -28.96 15.61
N ALA A 53 -16.50 -28.73 16.32
CA ALA A 53 -17.45 -27.66 15.99
C ALA A 53 -16.81 -26.28 16.14
N ALA A 54 -16.03 -26.04 17.20
CA ALA A 54 -15.31 -24.80 17.40
C ALA A 54 -14.27 -24.54 16.29
N ALA A 55 -13.52 -25.56 15.89
CA ALA A 55 -12.57 -25.46 14.77
C ALA A 55 -13.29 -25.12 13.45
N LEU A 56 -14.41 -25.79 13.15
CA LEU A 56 -15.21 -25.54 11.95
C LEU A 56 -15.78 -24.11 11.94
N ILE A 57 -16.41 -23.67 13.03
CA ILE A 57 -16.99 -22.33 13.15
C ILE A 57 -15.89 -21.26 13.01
N THR A 58 -14.74 -21.46 13.65
CA THR A 58 -13.61 -20.53 13.55
C THR A 58 -13.08 -20.45 12.12
N TYR A 59 -12.95 -21.58 11.44
CA TYR A 59 -12.54 -21.63 10.04
C TYR A 59 -13.53 -20.89 9.13
N LEU A 60 -14.83 -21.16 9.29
CA LEU A 60 -15.89 -20.51 8.51
C LEU A 60 -15.94 -19.01 8.78
N ALA A 61 -15.81 -18.59 10.05
CA ALA A 61 -15.76 -17.18 10.44
C ALA A 61 -14.53 -16.47 9.85
N ALA A 62 -13.35 -17.09 9.91
CA ALA A 62 -12.14 -16.54 9.32
C ALA A 62 -12.26 -16.42 7.79
N THR A 63 -12.78 -17.45 7.13
CA THR A 63 -13.00 -17.47 5.68
C THR A 63 -14.00 -16.41 5.25
N TRP A 64 -15.10 -16.27 6.00
CA TRP A 64 -16.08 -15.21 5.78
C TRP A 64 -15.43 -13.82 5.94
N ASN A 65 -14.60 -13.64 6.97
CA ASN A 65 -13.95 -12.37 7.25
C ASN A 65 -12.95 -11.94 6.17
N LEU A 66 -12.29 -12.88 5.48
CA LEU A 66 -11.38 -12.56 4.36
C LEU A 66 -12.07 -11.83 3.20
N GLY A 67 -13.39 -11.96 3.06
CA GLY A 67 -14.17 -11.23 2.06
C GLY A 67 -14.78 -9.92 2.55
N GLN A 68 -14.60 -9.57 3.83
CA GLN A 68 -15.20 -8.37 4.43
C GLN A 68 -14.23 -7.20 4.43
N TYR A 69 -14.77 -5.98 4.37
CA TYR A 69 -14.03 -4.73 4.50
C TYR A 69 -14.75 -3.79 5.47
N GLY A 70 -14.02 -2.84 6.07
CA GLY A 70 -14.58 -1.81 6.96
C GLY A 70 -14.87 -2.28 8.38
N THR A 71 -15.87 -1.68 9.02
CA THR A 71 -16.15 -1.81 10.46
C THR A 71 -16.39 -3.25 10.94
N GLY A 72 -17.13 -4.05 10.18
CA GLY A 72 -17.40 -5.44 10.54
C GLY A 72 -16.11 -6.25 10.63
N TYR A 73 -15.24 -6.08 9.63
CA TYR A 73 -13.91 -6.68 9.57
C TYR A 73 -13.03 -6.29 10.75
N ALA A 74 -13.16 -5.05 11.25
CA ALA A 74 -12.40 -4.56 12.39
C ALA A 74 -12.77 -5.16 13.76
N LEU A 75 -13.93 -5.81 13.88
CA LEU A 75 -14.39 -6.43 15.13
C LEU A 75 -14.07 -7.93 15.22
N PHE A 76 -13.56 -8.53 14.13
CA PHE A 76 -13.15 -9.93 14.12
C PHE A 76 -11.80 -10.13 14.84
N PRO A 77 -11.64 -11.23 15.58
CA PRO A 77 -10.38 -11.54 16.28
C PRO A 77 -9.24 -11.96 15.36
N PHE A 78 -9.46 -12.00 14.04
CA PHE A 78 -8.46 -12.36 13.04
C PHE A 78 -8.61 -11.45 11.82
N THR A 79 -7.59 -10.62 11.58
CA THR A 79 -7.47 -9.77 10.39
C THR A 79 -6.10 -9.95 9.75
N VAL A 80 -6.08 -9.89 8.42
CA VAL A 80 -4.88 -9.98 7.60
C VAL A 80 -4.78 -8.68 6.82
N GLU A 81 -3.97 -7.76 7.33
CA GLU A 81 -3.73 -6.47 6.68
C GLU A 81 -2.29 -6.38 6.18
N LEU A 82 -2.14 -6.02 4.91
CA LEU A 82 -0.82 -5.74 4.34
C LEU A 82 -0.46 -4.29 4.64
N ILE A 83 0.34 -4.07 5.68
CA ILE A 83 0.79 -2.72 6.02
C ILE A 83 1.93 -2.32 5.10
N LEU A 84 1.67 -1.35 4.23
CA LEU A 84 2.68 -0.75 3.36
C LEU A 84 3.58 0.20 4.16
N PRO A 85 4.86 0.40 3.75
CA PRO A 85 5.78 1.32 4.45
C PRO A 85 5.32 2.79 4.48
N PHE A 86 4.40 3.15 3.58
CA PHE A 86 3.78 4.48 3.50
C PHE A 86 2.54 4.63 4.38
N SER A 87 2.23 3.64 5.20
CA SER A 87 1.06 3.61 6.07
C SER A 87 1.50 3.59 7.54
N THR A 88 0.74 4.29 8.38
CA THR A 88 0.91 4.25 9.85
C THR A 88 -0.29 3.56 10.49
N PRO A 89 -0.12 2.78 11.57
CA PRO A 89 -1.24 2.19 12.28
C PRO A 89 -2.23 3.24 12.78
N HIS A 90 -3.52 2.96 12.60
CA HIS A 90 -4.59 3.82 13.08
C HIS A 90 -4.89 3.51 14.54
N THR A 91 -4.27 4.28 15.44
CA THR A 91 -4.28 4.04 16.89
C THR A 91 -5.69 4.00 17.52
N PRO A 92 -6.63 4.90 17.17
CA PRO A 92 -7.98 4.88 17.74
C PRO A 92 -8.74 3.56 17.52
N THR A 93 -8.72 3.01 16.30
CA THR A 93 -9.33 1.69 16.03
C THR A 93 -8.68 0.61 16.90
N MET A 94 -7.36 0.60 17.05
CA MET A 94 -6.67 -0.42 17.87
C MET A 94 -7.05 -0.34 19.35
N GLN A 95 -7.24 0.88 19.88
CA GLN A 95 -7.73 1.08 21.24
C GLN A 95 -9.18 0.59 21.38
N GLY A 96 -10.03 0.90 20.40
CA GLY A 96 -11.40 0.39 20.34
C GLY A 96 -11.44 -1.15 20.32
N GLN A 97 -10.56 -1.79 19.54
CA GLN A 97 -10.41 -3.24 19.50
C GLN A 97 -9.95 -3.82 20.84
N MET A 98 -8.99 -3.20 21.52
CA MET A 98 -8.55 -3.65 22.85
C MET A 98 -9.71 -3.64 23.84
N LEU A 99 -10.52 -2.57 23.85
CA LEU A 99 -11.70 -2.48 24.71
C LEU A 99 -12.75 -3.53 24.34
N TRP A 100 -13.03 -3.69 23.04
CA TRP A 100 -13.94 -4.70 22.51
C TRP A 100 -13.56 -6.12 22.96
N PHE A 101 -12.33 -6.53 22.68
CA PHE A 101 -11.85 -7.86 23.02
C PHE A 101 -11.72 -8.08 24.52
N THR A 102 -11.33 -7.06 25.29
CA THR A 102 -11.34 -7.14 26.76
C THR A 102 -12.76 -7.39 27.26
N GLY A 103 -13.75 -6.65 26.76
CA GLY A 103 -15.16 -6.83 27.10
C GLY A 103 -15.65 -8.25 26.78
N VAL A 104 -15.36 -8.75 25.57
CA VAL A 104 -15.72 -10.12 25.14
C VAL A 104 -15.06 -11.18 26.03
N GLY A 105 -13.77 -11.04 26.34
CA GLY A 105 -13.03 -11.99 27.18
C GLY A 105 -13.56 -12.02 28.62
N VAL A 106 -13.79 -10.85 29.23
CA VAL A 106 -14.36 -10.74 30.59
C VAL A 106 -15.78 -11.29 30.63
N LEU A 107 -16.60 -11.02 29.61
CA LEU A 107 -17.95 -11.56 29.50
C LEU A 107 -17.94 -13.09 29.48
N ALA A 108 -17.08 -13.69 28.68
CA ALA A 108 -16.93 -15.15 28.59
C ALA A 108 -16.55 -15.76 29.96
N LEU A 109 -15.59 -15.17 30.67
CA LEU A 109 -15.18 -15.62 32.00
C LEU A 109 -16.27 -15.39 33.05
N ALA A 110 -17.03 -14.29 32.97
CA ALA A 110 -18.14 -14.03 33.87
C ALA A 110 -19.26 -15.08 33.71
N LEU A 111 -19.54 -15.53 32.48
CA LEU A 111 -20.49 -16.63 32.23
C LEU A 111 -20.02 -17.95 32.83
N VAL A 112 -18.71 -18.24 32.76
CA VAL A 112 -18.13 -19.39 33.47
C VAL A 112 -18.30 -19.23 34.98
N ALA A 113 -18.01 -18.05 35.52
CA ALA A 113 -18.14 -17.75 36.94
C ALA A 113 -19.58 -17.96 37.45
N VAL A 114 -20.60 -17.61 36.64
CA VAL A 114 -22.01 -17.93 36.90
C VAL A 114 -22.23 -19.44 36.98
N LYS A 115 -21.73 -20.20 36.00
CA LYS A 115 -21.90 -21.67 35.97
C LYS A 115 -21.31 -22.34 37.20
N VAL A 116 -20.12 -21.91 37.64
CA VAL A 116 -19.45 -22.44 38.83
C VAL A 116 -19.97 -21.83 40.15
N ARG A 117 -21.08 -21.07 40.10
CA ARG A 117 -21.76 -20.46 41.26
C ARG A 117 -20.88 -19.52 42.09
N SER A 118 -20.05 -18.73 41.41
CA SER A 118 -19.27 -17.66 42.06
C SER A 118 -20.16 -16.59 42.68
N SER A 119 -19.62 -15.83 43.63
CA SER A 119 -20.37 -14.78 44.34
C SER A 119 -20.94 -13.72 43.40
N ALA A 120 -22.23 -13.41 43.57
CA ALA A 120 -22.93 -12.36 42.82
C ALA A 120 -22.25 -10.99 42.94
N ARG A 121 -21.55 -10.72 44.06
CA ARG A 121 -20.79 -9.48 44.28
C ARG A 121 -19.64 -9.30 43.29
N VAL A 122 -19.13 -10.37 42.68
CA VAL A 122 -18.05 -10.33 41.68
C VAL A 122 -18.64 -10.42 40.27
N VAL A 123 -19.63 -11.28 40.07
CA VAL A 123 -20.23 -11.53 38.75
C VAL A 123 -20.94 -10.30 38.19
N ILE A 124 -21.81 -9.66 38.97
CA ILE A 124 -22.63 -8.53 38.51
C ILE A 124 -21.78 -7.35 38.02
N PRO A 125 -20.81 -6.81 38.80
CA PRO A 125 -19.98 -5.72 38.31
C PRO A 125 -19.08 -6.14 37.14
N SER A 126 -18.61 -7.39 37.10
CA SER A 126 -17.81 -7.90 35.97
C SER A 126 -18.62 -7.91 34.67
N PHE A 127 -19.90 -8.30 34.73
CA PHE A 127 -20.80 -8.28 33.58
C PHE A 127 -21.06 -6.85 33.10
N GLY A 128 -21.33 -5.92 34.02
CA GLY A 128 -21.52 -4.50 33.70
C GLY A 128 -20.28 -3.86 33.07
N ALA A 129 -19.09 -4.12 33.63
CA ALA A 129 -17.83 -3.67 33.09
C ALA A 129 -17.55 -4.26 31.70
N ALA A 130 -17.79 -5.57 31.52
CA ALA A 130 -17.61 -6.25 30.25
C ALA A 130 -18.48 -5.65 29.14
N LEU A 131 -19.75 -5.37 29.44
CA LEU A 131 -20.68 -4.75 28.49
C LEU A 131 -20.25 -3.32 28.15
N ALA A 132 -19.87 -2.52 29.14
CA ALA A 132 -19.39 -1.15 28.92
C ALA A 132 -18.14 -1.12 28.02
N LEU A 133 -17.17 -2.02 28.25
CA LEU A 133 -15.96 -2.16 27.45
C LEU A 133 -16.27 -2.62 26.03
N ALA A 134 -17.14 -3.63 25.87
CA ALA A 134 -17.53 -4.13 24.56
C ALA A 134 -18.26 -3.06 23.74
N VAL A 135 -19.29 -2.43 24.30
CA VAL A 135 -20.08 -1.40 23.60
C VAL A 135 -19.23 -0.17 23.30
N GLY A 136 -18.44 0.31 24.27
CA GLY A 136 -17.55 1.46 24.07
C GLY A 136 -16.47 1.19 23.03
N GLY A 137 -15.85 0.01 23.07
CA GLY A 137 -14.86 -0.42 22.08
C GLY A 137 -15.45 -0.53 20.68
N ALA A 138 -16.63 -1.16 20.55
CA ALA A 138 -17.35 -1.25 19.28
C ALA A 138 -17.72 0.14 18.74
N ALA A 139 -18.20 1.05 19.59
CA ALA A 139 -18.54 2.41 19.19
C ALA A 139 -17.34 3.19 18.63
N ILE A 140 -16.15 3.03 19.22
CA ILE A 140 -14.92 3.63 18.69
C ILE A 140 -14.57 3.05 17.32
N VAL A 141 -14.56 1.72 17.19
CA VAL A 141 -14.24 1.05 15.91
C VAL A 141 -15.23 1.44 14.81
N ILE A 142 -16.52 1.53 15.15
CA ILE A 142 -17.57 2.00 14.24
C ILE A 142 -17.35 3.47 13.86
N GLY A 143 -17.06 4.34 14.82
CA GLY A 143 -16.79 5.76 14.58
C GLY A 143 -15.58 6.00 13.65
N GLU A 144 -14.58 5.14 13.72
CA GLU A 144 -13.39 5.17 12.87
C GLU A 144 -13.53 4.36 11.57
N ASN A 145 -14.75 3.89 11.26
CA ASN A 145 -15.08 3.08 10.07
C ASN A 145 -14.24 1.79 9.93
N GLY A 146 -13.75 1.24 11.04
CA GLY A 146 -12.88 0.06 11.04
C GLY A 146 -11.54 0.27 10.34
N ARG A 147 -11.07 1.52 10.23
CA ARG A 147 -9.79 1.84 9.60
C ARG A 147 -8.63 1.27 10.42
N TYR A 148 -7.73 0.52 9.78
CA TYR A 148 -6.56 -0.06 10.42
C TYR A 148 -5.27 0.75 10.23
N VAL A 149 -5.20 1.50 9.13
CA VAL A 149 -4.03 2.26 8.75
C VAL A 149 -4.42 3.66 8.27
N ASP A 150 -3.56 4.60 8.54
CA ASP A 150 -3.56 5.96 7.99
C ASP A 150 -2.47 6.10 6.95
N VAL A 151 -2.68 7.03 6.00
CA VAL A 151 -1.62 7.45 5.09
C VAL A 151 -0.56 8.20 5.89
N ASN A 152 0.68 7.73 5.83
CA ASN A 152 1.80 8.44 6.42
C ASN A 152 2.08 9.72 5.63
N ARG A 153 1.79 10.88 6.25
CA ARG A 153 2.04 12.19 5.65
C ARG A 153 3.50 12.64 5.76
N HIS A 154 4.28 12.00 6.64
CA HIS A 154 5.68 12.32 6.90
C HIS A 154 6.56 11.19 6.36
N ILE A 155 6.67 11.13 5.04
CA ILE A 155 7.53 10.15 4.37
C ILE A 155 8.98 10.59 4.56
N VAL A 156 9.80 9.70 5.12
CA VAL A 156 11.25 9.88 5.20
C VAL A 156 11.87 9.18 4.01
N TRP A 157 12.78 9.86 3.31
CA TRP A 157 13.52 9.28 2.18
C TRP A 157 15.00 9.10 2.52
N SER A 158 15.57 8.03 1.98
CA SER A 158 17.01 7.90 1.76
C SER A 158 17.29 8.26 0.30
N CYS A 159 18.13 9.28 0.09
CA CYS A 159 18.41 9.82 -1.24
C CYS A 159 19.87 9.58 -1.64
N SER A 160 20.11 9.31 -2.92
CA SER A 160 21.44 9.21 -3.51
C SER A 160 21.50 9.92 -4.87
N GLY A 161 22.70 10.34 -5.27
CA GLY A 161 22.94 11.05 -6.52
C GLY A 161 22.58 12.54 -6.48
N SER A 162 22.94 13.25 -7.55
CA SER A 162 22.71 14.68 -7.72
C SER A 162 22.09 15.06 -9.08
N SER A 163 22.06 14.15 -10.06
CA SER A 163 21.50 14.42 -11.40
C SER A 163 21.06 13.11 -12.11
N PRO A 164 19.85 12.59 -11.83
CA PRO A 164 18.88 13.09 -10.86
C PRO A 164 19.20 12.57 -9.46
N GLN A 165 18.75 13.29 -8.43
CA GLN A 165 18.72 12.77 -7.07
C GLN A 165 17.58 11.74 -6.96
N VAL A 166 17.91 10.51 -6.55
CA VAL A 166 16.94 9.41 -6.41
C VAL A 166 16.65 9.16 -4.95
N CYS A 167 15.38 9.26 -4.57
CA CYS A 167 14.92 9.13 -3.20
C CYS A 167 13.98 7.94 -3.05
N VAL A 168 14.42 6.94 -2.30
CA VAL A 168 13.62 5.75 -1.94
C VAL A 168 13.22 5.82 -0.48
N HIS A 169 12.12 5.16 -0.14
CA HIS A 169 11.80 4.89 1.24
C HIS A 169 12.82 3.90 1.84
N PRO A 170 13.31 4.06 3.08
CA PRO A 170 14.37 3.21 3.64
C PRO A 170 14.06 1.71 3.65
N ALA A 171 12.79 1.31 3.73
CA ALA A 171 12.36 -0.08 3.57
C ALA A 171 12.77 -0.71 2.22
N PHE A 172 13.02 0.11 1.20
CA PHE A 172 13.47 -0.27 -0.14
C PHE A 172 14.92 0.14 -0.41
N ALA A 173 15.77 0.26 0.62
CA ALA A 173 17.16 0.68 0.45
C ALA A 173 17.94 -0.18 -0.56
N THR A 174 17.65 -1.48 -0.64
CA THR A 174 18.26 -2.41 -1.62
C THR A 174 17.85 -2.10 -3.07
N SER A 175 16.74 -1.41 -3.28
CA SER A 175 16.25 -0.97 -4.59
C SER A 175 16.90 0.33 -5.06
N LEU A 176 17.70 1.00 -4.24
CA LEU A 176 18.26 2.32 -4.57
C LEU A 176 19.15 2.28 -5.82
N ASN A 177 20.06 1.30 -5.90
CA ASN A 177 20.96 1.15 -7.06
C ASN A 177 20.20 0.87 -8.38
N PRO A 178 19.32 -0.16 -8.47
CA PRO A 178 18.64 -0.45 -9.73
C PRO A 178 17.68 0.66 -10.17
N ILE A 179 17.10 1.43 -9.24
CA ILE A 179 16.31 2.62 -9.58
C ILE A 179 17.21 3.77 -10.03
N ASN A 180 18.35 3.98 -9.36
CA ASN A 180 19.30 5.01 -9.74
C ASN A 180 19.84 4.81 -11.17
N GLU A 181 20.17 3.57 -11.56
CA GLU A 181 20.60 3.24 -12.93
C GLU A 181 19.54 3.63 -13.98
N ARG A 182 18.28 3.28 -13.71
CA ARG A 182 17.14 3.60 -14.60
C ARG A 182 16.89 5.10 -14.66
N ALA A 183 16.86 5.79 -13.52
CA ALA A 183 16.67 7.23 -13.45
C ALA A 183 17.80 7.99 -14.17
N GLN A 184 19.05 7.55 -14.05
CA GLN A 184 20.18 8.10 -14.78
C GLN A 184 20.06 7.87 -16.29
N ALA A 185 19.63 6.68 -16.72
CA ALA A 185 19.41 6.40 -18.14
C ALA A 185 18.34 7.32 -18.74
N ILE A 186 17.22 7.53 -18.04
CA ILE A 186 16.17 8.48 -18.44
C ILE A 186 16.71 9.91 -18.45
N SER A 187 17.41 10.32 -17.38
CA SER A 187 17.98 11.67 -17.27
C SER A 187 18.96 11.99 -18.39
N ARG A 188 19.80 11.03 -18.81
CA ARG A 188 20.68 11.19 -19.98
C ARG A 188 19.90 11.48 -21.26
N ARG A 189 18.80 10.76 -21.51
CA ARG A 189 17.94 10.97 -22.69
C ARG A 189 17.23 12.32 -22.66
N LEU A 190 16.76 12.74 -21.49
CA LEU A 190 16.04 14.00 -21.29
C LEU A 190 16.96 15.19 -21.01
N SER A 191 18.28 14.99 -20.97
CA SER A 191 19.26 16.04 -20.72
C SER A 191 19.15 17.16 -21.74
N SER A 192 19.25 18.42 -21.28
CA SER A 192 19.15 19.62 -22.12
C SER A 192 17.82 19.78 -22.85
N THR A 193 16.75 19.15 -22.35
CA THR A 193 15.37 19.36 -22.83
C THR A 193 14.53 20.01 -21.73
N PRO A 194 13.35 20.58 -22.05
CA PRO A 194 12.42 21.10 -21.04
C PRO A 194 11.86 20.05 -20.04
N PHE A 195 12.23 18.78 -20.20
CA PHE A 195 11.81 17.64 -19.38
C PHE A 195 12.96 17.06 -18.54
N SER A 196 14.06 17.81 -18.38
CA SER A 196 15.20 17.39 -17.57
C SER A 196 14.79 17.09 -16.13
N ILE A 197 15.23 15.94 -15.61
CA ILE A 197 14.90 15.48 -14.27
C ILE A 197 16.01 15.89 -13.31
N SER A 198 15.64 16.60 -12.24
CA SER A 198 16.55 16.93 -11.13
C SER A 198 16.39 15.97 -9.95
N ARG A 199 15.17 15.49 -9.69
CA ARG A 199 14.85 14.65 -8.54
C ARG A 199 13.69 13.71 -8.81
N VAL A 200 13.80 12.46 -8.32
CA VAL A 200 12.72 11.46 -8.32
C VAL A 200 12.48 10.97 -6.90
N GLU A 201 11.21 10.83 -6.52
CA GLU A 201 10.78 10.43 -5.18
C GLU A 201 9.82 9.24 -5.23
N GLN A 202 10.13 8.20 -4.46
CA GLN A 202 9.20 7.10 -4.27
C GLN A 202 7.96 7.58 -3.51
N ARG A 203 6.78 7.26 -4.04
CA ARG A 203 5.46 7.54 -3.47
C ARG A 203 4.57 6.29 -3.58
N PRO A 204 3.59 6.10 -2.68
CA PRO A 204 2.63 5.02 -2.82
C PRO A 204 1.74 5.26 -4.04
N ARG A 205 1.43 4.20 -4.79
CA ARG A 205 0.59 4.27 -5.99
C ARG A 205 -0.82 4.74 -5.62
N GLY A 206 -1.35 5.73 -6.34
CA GLY A 206 -2.75 6.15 -6.27
C GLY A 206 -3.21 6.88 -5.00
N VAL A 207 -2.42 6.88 -3.92
CA VAL A 207 -2.83 7.45 -2.61
C VAL A 207 -1.76 8.35 -1.97
N GLY A 208 -0.71 8.69 -2.72
CA GLY A 208 0.41 9.51 -2.24
C GLY A 208 0.13 11.02 -2.26
N GLY A 209 0.66 11.74 -1.27
CA GLY A 209 0.75 13.20 -1.32
C GLY A 209 1.59 13.69 -2.49
N ARG A 210 1.42 14.97 -2.88
CA ARG A 210 2.18 15.58 -3.98
C ARG A 210 3.69 15.43 -3.72
N PRO A 211 4.50 15.12 -4.76
CA PRO A 211 5.95 15.14 -4.62
C PRO A 211 6.42 16.53 -4.19
N THR A 212 7.65 16.61 -3.69
CA THR A 212 8.31 17.90 -3.48
C THR A 212 8.24 18.73 -4.77
N PRO A 213 7.97 20.04 -4.73
CA PRO A 213 7.89 20.85 -5.95
C PRO A 213 9.10 20.63 -6.88
N GLY A 214 8.83 20.28 -8.14
CA GLY A 214 9.86 19.97 -9.13
C GLY A 214 10.42 18.54 -9.11
N ALA A 215 10.03 17.70 -8.14
CA ALA A 215 10.37 16.29 -8.12
C ALA A 215 9.33 15.44 -8.86
N ILE A 216 9.80 14.35 -9.48
CA ILE A 216 8.96 13.37 -10.16
C ILE A 216 8.61 12.25 -9.19
N ALA A 217 7.32 11.96 -9.03
CA ALA A 217 6.88 10.82 -8.23
C ALA A 217 6.99 9.52 -9.04
N TYR A 218 7.39 8.43 -8.39
CA TYR A 218 7.26 7.09 -8.94
C TYR A 218 6.80 6.11 -7.87
N ALA A 219 6.15 5.01 -8.28
CA ALA A 219 5.76 3.96 -7.35
C ALA A 219 6.70 2.76 -7.47
N LEU A 220 6.95 2.13 -6.32
CA LEU A 220 7.70 0.89 -6.23
C LEU A 220 7.03 0.03 -5.18
N ASP A 221 6.37 -1.03 -5.64
CA ASP A 221 5.53 -1.88 -4.79
C ASP A 221 6.33 -3.09 -4.23
N ALA A 222 7.39 -3.53 -4.92
CA ALA A 222 8.25 -4.64 -4.49
C ALA A 222 9.70 -4.47 -4.99
N PRO A 223 10.72 -5.01 -4.28
CA PRO A 223 12.11 -4.98 -4.72
C PRO A 223 12.41 -6.08 -5.76
N SER A 224 11.84 -5.97 -6.96
CA SER A 224 12.06 -6.93 -8.06
C SER A 224 12.26 -6.23 -9.41
N ALA A 225 12.94 -6.91 -10.34
CA ALA A 225 13.25 -6.37 -11.67
C ALA A 225 12.02 -5.82 -12.40
N GLU A 226 10.91 -6.58 -12.39
CA GLU A 226 9.64 -6.17 -12.97
C GLU A 226 9.13 -4.84 -12.38
N HIS A 227 9.25 -4.65 -11.07
CA HIS A 227 8.80 -3.43 -10.40
C HIS A 227 9.76 -2.26 -10.63
N TYR A 228 11.05 -2.52 -10.84
CA TYR A 228 12.00 -1.49 -11.26
C TYR A 228 11.71 -0.99 -12.67
N ASP A 229 11.31 -1.88 -13.58
CA ASP A 229 10.92 -1.51 -14.94
C ASP A 229 9.58 -0.75 -14.96
N ARG A 230 8.62 -1.10 -14.11
CA ARG A 230 7.42 -0.26 -13.93
C ARG A 230 7.76 1.11 -13.33
N ALA A 231 8.70 1.18 -12.39
CA ALA A 231 9.14 2.44 -11.83
C ALA A 231 9.83 3.34 -12.86
N SER A 232 10.58 2.80 -13.83
CA SER A 232 11.15 3.61 -14.92
C SER A 232 10.08 4.21 -15.82
N VAL A 233 9.00 3.45 -16.07
CA VAL A 233 7.82 3.95 -16.78
C VAL A 233 7.16 5.09 -15.99
N ASP A 234 6.93 4.91 -14.69
CA ASP A 234 6.35 5.97 -13.84
C ASP A 234 7.23 7.24 -13.86
N ILE A 235 8.56 7.10 -13.78
CA ILE A 235 9.51 8.23 -13.88
C ILE A 235 9.42 8.92 -15.25
N ALA A 236 9.39 8.16 -16.34
CA ALA A 236 9.29 8.72 -17.70
C ALA A 236 7.95 9.43 -17.94
N VAL A 237 6.85 8.85 -17.48
CA VAL A 237 5.50 9.44 -17.53
C VAL A 237 5.46 10.75 -16.76
N GLY A 238 5.95 10.75 -15.52
CA GLY A 238 5.97 11.94 -14.68
C GLY A 238 6.90 13.04 -15.23
N ALA A 239 8.07 12.68 -15.75
CA ALA A 239 9.01 13.62 -16.35
C ALA A 239 8.45 14.32 -17.59
N LEU A 240 7.75 13.57 -18.46
CA LEU A 240 7.11 14.11 -19.66
C LEU A 240 5.78 14.83 -19.36
N GLY A 241 5.19 14.61 -18.17
CA GLY A 241 3.93 15.20 -17.77
C GLY A 241 2.71 14.66 -18.53
N VAL A 242 2.80 13.43 -19.04
CA VAL A 242 1.81 12.85 -19.98
C VAL A 242 0.68 12.05 -19.32
N GLU A 243 0.60 12.07 -17.97
CA GLU A 243 -0.48 11.44 -17.20
C GLU A 243 -1.86 11.93 -17.65
N ALA A 244 -1.98 13.23 -17.91
CA ALA A 244 -3.22 13.87 -18.35
C ALA A 244 -3.67 13.43 -19.76
N CYS A 245 -2.79 12.82 -20.56
CA CYS A 245 -3.18 12.31 -21.88
C CYS A 245 -4.01 11.02 -21.75
N ALA A 246 -3.86 10.28 -20.64
CA ALA A 246 -4.58 9.04 -20.40
C ALA A 246 -5.95 9.24 -19.73
N GLN A 247 -6.18 10.39 -19.09
CA GLN A 247 -7.31 10.61 -18.17
C GLN A 247 -7.95 12.00 -18.35
N GLY A 248 -9.23 12.13 -18.00
CA GLY A 248 -9.92 13.43 -17.95
C GLY A 248 -10.37 13.99 -19.31
N PRO A 249 -10.72 15.30 -19.37
CA PRO A 249 -11.31 15.95 -20.55
C PRO A 249 -10.37 16.02 -21.78
N ARG A 250 -9.06 15.87 -21.56
CA ARG A 250 -8.02 15.90 -22.61
C ARG A 250 -7.70 14.51 -23.19
N ARG A 251 -8.54 13.51 -22.89
CA ARG A 251 -8.33 12.15 -23.35
C ARG A 251 -8.52 12.06 -24.88
N ASP A 252 -7.41 11.99 -25.59
CA ASP A 252 -7.35 11.63 -27.00
C ASP A 252 -6.54 10.33 -27.14
N ARG A 253 -7.14 9.31 -27.77
CA ARG A 253 -6.50 7.99 -27.96
C ARG A 253 -5.24 8.05 -28.83
N THR A 254 -5.18 9.00 -29.76
CA THR A 254 -4.06 9.22 -30.68
C THR A 254 -2.94 9.99 -29.99
N ALA A 255 -3.27 11.07 -29.28
CA ALA A 255 -2.25 11.79 -28.51
C ALA A 255 -1.68 10.94 -27.38
N HIS A 256 -2.52 10.12 -26.74
CA HIS A 256 -2.06 9.18 -25.73
C HIS A 256 -1.10 8.13 -26.30
N SER A 257 -1.38 7.56 -27.48
CA SER A 257 -0.45 6.59 -28.08
C SER A 257 0.89 7.23 -28.46
N MET A 258 0.89 8.46 -28.99
CA MET A 258 2.12 9.20 -29.27
C MET A 258 2.89 9.55 -27.99
N ALA A 259 2.19 9.90 -26.91
CA ALA A 259 2.83 10.09 -25.60
C ALA A 259 3.45 8.78 -25.07
N GLN A 260 2.80 7.62 -25.29
CA GLN A 260 3.36 6.32 -24.91
C GLN A 260 4.62 5.95 -25.72
N LEU A 261 4.71 6.36 -26.99
CA LEU A 261 5.93 6.24 -27.78
C LEU A 261 7.10 6.99 -27.12
N LEU A 262 6.86 8.23 -26.66
CA LEU A 262 7.87 9.04 -25.96
C LEU A 262 8.24 8.45 -24.59
N VAL A 263 7.27 7.89 -23.86
CA VAL A 263 7.53 7.19 -22.60
C VAL A 263 8.43 5.96 -22.84
N ALA A 264 8.11 5.15 -23.86
CA ALA A 264 8.92 3.99 -24.24
C ALA A 264 10.36 4.40 -24.60
N TRP A 265 10.51 5.48 -25.37
CA TRP A 265 11.83 6.04 -25.71
C TRP A 265 12.58 6.54 -24.47
N ALA A 266 11.93 7.31 -23.60
CA ALA A 266 12.55 7.88 -22.41
C ALA A 266 12.97 6.79 -21.41
N ALA A 267 12.12 5.77 -21.21
CA ALA A 267 12.43 4.60 -20.40
C ALA A 267 13.51 3.70 -21.03
N GLY A 268 13.75 3.85 -22.34
CA GLY A 268 14.76 3.10 -23.09
C GLY A 268 14.33 1.69 -23.48
N ASP A 269 13.03 1.41 -23.53
CA ASP A 269 12.47 0.13 -23.96
C ASP A 269 11.38 0.33 -25.03
N GLU A 270 11.76 0.10 -26.28
CA GLU A 270 10.88 0.17 -27.46
C GLU A 270 9.72 -0.82 -27.45
N ARG A 271 9.81 -1.90 -26.65
CA ARG A 271 8.77 -2.93 -26.54
C ARG A 271 7.56 -2.43 -25.75
N LEU A 272 7.73 -1.37 -24.96
CA LEU A 272 6.64 -0.72 -24.24
C LEU A 272 5.64 -0.03 -25.17
N PHE A 273 6.01 0.22 -26.44
CA PHE A 273 5.13 0.81 -27.43
C PHE A 273 4.79 -0.18 -28.54
N THR A 274 3.51 -0.57 -28.57
CA THR A 274 2.90 -1.36 -29.65
C THR A 274 2.11 -0.45 -30.59
N PRO A 275 2.58 -0.24 -31.84
CA PRO A 275 1.86 0.54 -32.84
C PRO A 275 0.49 -0.08 -33.16
N ARG A 276 -0.49 0.77 -33.42
CA ARG A 276 -1.88 0.35 -33.73
C ARG A 276 -2.16 0.25 -35.22
N ASP A 277 -1.48 1.06 -36.02
CA ASP A 277 -1.63 1.17 -37.46
C ASP A 277 -0.28 1.54 -38.13
N ALA A 278 -0.30 1.65 -39.46
CA ALA A 278 0.89 1.97 -40.24
C ALA A 278 1.49 3.34 -39.90
N ALA A 279 0.67 4.35 -39.60
CA ALA A 279 1.15 5.68 -39.24
C ALA A 279 1.87 5.67 -37.89
N HIS A 280 1.36 4.94 -36.90
CA HIS A 280 2.04 4.73 -35.62
C HIS A 280 3.37 3.99 -35.79
N GLN A 281 3.42 2.99 -36.67
CA GLN A 281 4.64 2.24 -36.95
C GLN A 281 5.69 3.10 -37.66
N GLU A 282 5.26 3.95 -38.59
CA GLU A 282 6.13 4.91 -39.27
C GLU A 282 6.69 5.94 -38.29
N ALA A 283 5.84 6.51 -37.42
CA ALA A 283 6.26 7.43 -36.36
C ALA A 283 7.29 6.78 -35.42
N LYS A 284 7.05 5.54 -34.97
CA LYS A 284 8.00 4.75 -34.18
C LYS A 284 9.33 4.62 -34.93
N THR A 285 9.28 4.13 -36.16
CA THR A 285 10.49 3.86 -36.95
C THR A 285 11.31 5.12 -37.17
N ARG A 286 10.68 6.23 -37.58
CA ARG A 286 11.39 7.51 -37.80
C ARG A 286 12.02 8.04 -36.51
N PHE A 287 11.27 8.05 -35.41
CA PHE A 287 11.76 8.60 -34.15
C PHE A 287 12.89 7.78 -33.56
N PHE A 288 12.74 6.45 -33.49
CA PHE A 288 13.76 5.57 -32.91
C PHE A 288 15.03 5.43 -33.76
N ASN A 289 14.93 5.54 -35.10
CA ASN A 289 16.08 5.52 -35.99
C ASN A 289 16.82 6.87 -36.08
N SER A 290 16.26 7.93 -35.50
CA SER A 290 16.91 9.25 -35.45
C SER A 290 18.08 9.26 -34.46
N THR A 291 19.04 10.17 -34.65
CA THR A 291 20.16 10.33 -33.71
C THR A 291 19.66 10.83 -32.35
N PRO A 292 20.37 10.54 -31.24
CA PRO A 292 20.02 11.06 -29.91
C PRO A 292 19.91 12.58 -29.85
N GLU A 293 20.72 13.29 -30.63
CA GLU A 293 20.68 14.76 -30.78
C GLU A 293 19.37 15.20 -31.45
N ALA A 294 19.01 14.54 -32.56
CA ALA A 294 17.77 14.83 -33.28
C ALA A 294 16.53 14.53 -32.41
N GLN A 295 16.55 13.44 -31.64
CA GLN A 295 15.47 13.10 -30.70
C GLN A 295 15.29 14.18 -29.62
N ARG A 296 16.40 14.67 -29.02
CA ARG A 296 16.36 15.75 -28.01
C ARG A 296 15.93 17.09 -28.60
N GLN A 297 16.39 17.42 -29.80
CA GLN A 297 15.96 18.62 -30.51
C GLN A 297 14.48 18.56 -30.85
N TRP A 298 14.00 17.43 -31.37
CA TRP A 298 12.58 17.20 -31.66
C TRP A 298 11.73 17.41 -30.39
N LEU A 299 12.17 16.85 -29.26
CA LEU A 299 11.44 16.97 -27.99
C LEU A 299 11.40 18.41 -27.48
N THR A 300 12.47 19.18 -27.70
CA THR A 300 12.53 20.60 -27.34
C THR A 300 11.58 21.43 -28.20
N THR A 301 11.55 21.18 -29.51
CA THR A 301 10.64 21.86 -30.46
C THR A 301 9.17 21.55 -30.18
N HIS A 302 8.85 20.30 -29.78
CA HIS A 302 7.47 19.85 -29.57
C HIS A 302 7.04 19.82 -28.10
N ALA A 303 7.78 20.48 -27.20
CA ALA A 303 7.56 20.39 -25.76
C ALA A 303 6.14 20.79 -25.34
N ASP A 304 5.57 21.82 -25.98
CA ASP A 304 4.20 22.25 -25.69
C ASP A 304 3.17 21.22 -26.14
N ALA A 305 3.35 20.61 -27.33
CA ALA A 305 2.46 19.57 -27.84
C ALA A 305 2.47 18.30 -26.99
N VAL A 306 3.63 17.96 -26.39
CA VAL A 306 3.75 16.88 -25.40
C VAL A 306 2.91 17.21 -24.17
N ARG A 307 3.06 18.41 -23.59
CA ARG A 307 2.37 18.84 -22.36
C ARG A 307 0.86 19.02 -22.54
N THR A 308 0.43 19.43 -23.72
CA THR A 308 -0.99 19.67 -24.03
C THR A 308 -1.69 18.43 -24.59
N CYS A 309 -0.98 17.32 -24.76
CA CYS A 309 -1.50 16.08 -25.34
C CYS A 309 -2.09 16.30 -26.74
N SER A 310 -1.34 16.95 -27.62
CA SER A 310 -1.78 17.25 -28.99
C SER A 310 -0.91 16.60 -30.07
N LEU A 311 -0.05 15.66 -29.69
CA LEU A 311 0.79 14.93 -30.64
C LEU A 311 -0.04 14.00 -31.51
N THR A 312 0.32 13.92 -32.79
CA THR A 312 -0.23 12.95 -33.74
C THR A 312 0.92 12.19 -34.41
N PRO A 313 0.66 11.08 -35.12
CA PRO A 313 1.71 10.40 -35.88
C PRO A 313 2.46 11.33 -36.84
N GLN A 314 1.78 12.32 -37.43
CA GLN A 314 2.37 13.32 -38.31
C GLN A 314 3.36 14.25 -37.60
N SER A 315 3.32 14.36 -36.27
CA SER A 315 4.33 15.11 -35.51
C SER A 315 5.72 14.49 -35.59
N PHE A 316 5.84 13.23 -36.02
CA PHE A 316 7.08 12.45 -36.10
C PHE A 316 7.57 12.23 -37.53
N THR A 317 6.87 12.79 -38.52
CA THR A 317 7.16 12.65 -39.95
C THR A 317 7.69 13.94 -40.52
#